data_AF-A0A2N2DIS4-F1
#
_entry.id   AF-A0A2N2DIS4-F1
#
_cell.length_a   1.000
_cell.length_b   1.000
_cell.length_c   1.000
_cell.angle_alpha   90.00
_cell.angle_beta   90.00
_cell.angle_gamma   90.00
#
_symmetry.space_group_name_H-M   'P 1'
#
loop_
_entity.id
_entity.type
_entity.pdbx_description
1 polymer ?
#
loop_
_entity_poly.entity_id
_entity_poly.type
_entity_poly.pdbx_seq_one_letter_code
_entity_poly.pdbx_strand_id
1 'polypeptide(L)'
;MSKPDILFIEINNTCNLSCAMCPRSTLKRPMQFMSFGLFKKIVNEAADLGVPQVRLFLFGEPLLHPDLVTMINYAKDKGIKFIDFNTNGTLLSNEIARKLVSSKLDSITFSVTGFTQETYNMFQGYKTGFSLGEIEKNIENFILERNNQNKDKPELNMQFIVTKDSIRDVLPYYEKWGLQAGSVYFTKLNTYKGKFGRQIKGKRLVCPEIAYKLVVLADGDVTVCCQDYNGALAVGNINTSSLYDLWNRNPKLDEFRKLHRKQDFSQLPLCRDCDVLFMHGNGLSREVLGKVMRLISKVEMRDQKPSIVLFGANNVSQEILDNPGISNYIRCVVDNNKFGEVLGGKDVCHPSILNEINFDLVVINSVKYAREIYEQVKHFEDKGKEIWMIAKQ
;
A
#
# COMPACT_ATOMS: atom_id res chain seq x y z
N MET A 1 23.72 -17.78 5.58
CA MET A 1 23.71 -16.51 6.36
C MET A 1 22.49 -15.71 5.96
N SER A 2 21.86 -14.97 6.87
CA SER A 2 20.60 -14.26 6.57
C SER A 2 20.85 -12.78 6.26
N LYS A 3 19.91 -12.18 5.55
CA LYS A 3 19.92 -10.76 5.14
C LYS A 3 18.49 -10.21 5.25
N PRO A 4 18.30 -8.88 5.36
CA PRO A 4 16.99 -8.31 5.11
C PRO A 4 16.65 -8.46 3.62
N ASP A 5 15.37 -8.64 3.32
CA ASP A 5 14.84 -8.62 1.96
C ASP A 5 14.54 -7.20 1.49
N ILE A 6 14.28 -6.28 2.41
CA ILE A 6 14.02 -4.87 2.11
C ILE A 6 14.74 -3.97 3.12
N LEU A 7 15.44 -2.96 2.60
CA LEU A 7 16.05 -1.90 3.40
C LEU A 7 15.36 -0.57 3.10
N PHE A 8 14.81 0.08 4.13
CA PHE A 8 14.35 1.46 4.01
C PHE A 8 15.49 2.39 4.42
N ILE A 9 15.70 3.47 3.69
CA ILE A 9 16.69 4.50 3.98
C ILE A 9 15.96 5.84 3.97
N GLU A 10 15.85 6.47 5.13
CA GLU A 10 15.36 7.84 5.27
C GLU A 10 16.47 8.80 4.81
N ILE A 11 16.53 9.08 3.51
CA ILE A 11 17.55 9.98 2.95
C ILE A 11 17.39 11.42 3.47
N ASN A 12 16.20 11.82 3.90
CA ASN A 12 15.92 13.03 4.65
C ASN A 12 14.61 12.90 5.42
N ASN A 13 14.45 13.68 6.49
CA ASN A 13 13.19 13.82 7.25
C ASN A 13 12.56 15.22 7.11
N THR A 14 13.15 16.07 6.27
CA THR A 14 12.57 17.34 5.81
C THR A 14 11.47 17.10 4.78
N CYS A 15 10.40 17.88 4.82
CA CYS A 15 9.31 17.83 3.84
C CYS A 15 8.61 19.19 3.81
N ASN A 16 8.20 19.60 2.62
CA ASN A 16 7.58 20.89 2.31
C ASN A 16 6.06 20.92 2.58
N LEU A 17 5.48 19.82 3.06
CA LEU A 17 4.09 19.73 3.51
C LEU A 17 4.00 19.43 5.01
N SER A 18 2.85 19.79 5.59
CA SER A 18 2.49 19.58 6.99
C SER A 18 1.17 18.80 7.08
N CYS A 19 1.10 17.64 6.43
CA CYS A 19 -0.14 16.89 6.25
C CYS A 19 -0.79 16.51 7.59
N ALA A 20 -2.12 16.58 7.67
CA ALA A 20 -2.88 16.36 8.90
C ALA A 20 -2.68 14.96 9.50
N MET A 21 -2.43 13.96 8.65
CA MET A 21 -2.19 12.56 9.02
C MET A 21 -0.72 12.22 9.30
N CYS A 22 0.20 13.18 9.16
CA CYS A 22 1.63 12.92 9.26
C CYS A 22 2.13 13.09 10.70
N PRO A 23 2.91 12.15 11.27
CA PRO A 23 3.40 12.29 12.65
C PRO A 23 4.54 13.31 12.80
N ARG A 24 4.95 13.99 11.72
CA ARG A 24 6.09 14.92 11.68
C ARG A 24 6.00 16.06 12.69
N SER A 25 4.80 16.54 13.02
CA SER A 25 4.59 17.55 14.08
C SER A 25 5.04 17.08 15.47
N THR A 26 5.26 15.77 15.63
CA THR A 26 5.72 15.14 16.88
C THR A 26 7.09 14.48 16.75
N LEU A 27 7.81 14.76 15.65
CA LEU A 27 9.18 14.34 15.45
C LEU A 27 10.07 15.05 16.48
N LYS A 28 10.87 14.27 17.21
CA LYS A 28 11.82 14.78 18.21
C LYS A 28 13.25 14.88 17.66
N ARG A 29 13.53 14.16 16.57
CA ARG A 29 14.84 14.13 15.93
C ARG A 29 15.06 15.42 15.11
N PRO A 30 16.29 15.94 15.04
CA PRO A 30 16.63 17.07 14.18
C PRO A 30 16.26 16.81 12.72
N MET A 31 15.82 17.87 12.03
CA MET A 31 15.59 17.81 10.60
C MET A 31 16.94 17.84 9.87
N GLN A 32 17.18 16.90 8.95
CA GLN A 32 18.45 16.77 8.25
C GLN A 32 18.33 16.01 6.92
N PHE A 33 19.39 16.13 6.14
CA PHE A 33 19.65 15.35 4.93
C PHE A 33 20.78 14.36 5.23
N MET A 34 20.62 13.11 4.83
CA MET A 34 21.66 12.10 4.91
C MET A 34 22.80 12.47 3.96
N SER A 35 24.03 12.51 4.47
CA SER A 35 25.17 12.76 3.58
C SER A 35 25.32 11.65 2.53
N PHE A 36 25.76 12.01 1.32
CA PHE A 36 26.05 11.00 0.30
C PHE A 36 27.13 10.00 0.75
N GLY A 37 28.07 10.41 1.61
CA GLY A 37 29.07 9.52 2.21
C GLY A 37 28.44 8.41 3.06
N LEU A 38 27.51 8.76 3.95
CA LEU A 38 26.77 7.80 4.77
C LEU A 38 25.91 6.88 3.89
N PHE A 39 25.21 7.44 2.91
CA PHE A 39 24.43 6.66 1.94
C PHE A 39 25.27 5.62 1.21
N LYS A 40 26.45 6.00 0.70
CA LYS A 40 27.38 5.07 0.04
C LYS A 40 27.80 3.92 0.95
N LYS A 41 28.09 4.20 2.23
CA LYS A 41 28.41 3.16 3.22
C LYS A 41 27.25 2.16 3.34
N ILE A 42 26.05 2.65 3.58
CA ILE A 42 24.84 1.81 3.73
C ILE A 42 24.62 0.94 2.49
N VAL A 43 24.69 1.53 1.30
CA VAL A 43 24.44 0.83 0.04
C VAL A 43 25.51 -0.21 -0.27
N ASN A 44 26.79 0.08 -0.01
CA ASN A 44 27.86 -0.89 -0.20
C ASN A 44 27.62 -2.12 0.68
N GLU A 45 27.35 -1.91 1.98
CA GLU A 45 27.08 -3.01 2.90
C GLU A 45 25.80 -3.77 2.54
N ALA A 46 24.75 -3.09 2.07
CA ALA A 46 23.52 -3.73 1.60
C ALA A 46 23.77 -4.58 0.34
N ALA A 47 24.57 -4.09 -0.60
CA ALA A 47 24.95 -4.81 -1.81
C ALA A 47 25.81 -6.05 -1.50
N ASP A 48 26.81 -5.91 -0.62
CA ASP A 48 27.67 -7.01 -0.18
C ASP A 48 26.85 -8.14 0.50
N LEU A 49 25.79 -7.78 1.21
CA LEU A 49 24.83 -8.73 1.80
C LEU A 49 23.82 -9.30 0.81
N GLY A 50 23.75 -8.78 -0.42
CA GLY A 50 22.78 -9.18 -1.42
C GLY A 50 21.34 -8.74 -1.11
N VAL A 51 21.16 -7.61 -0.44
CA VAL A 51 19.84 -7.01 -0.20
C VAL A 51 19.21 -6.63 -1.54
N PRO A 52 18.04 -7.18 -1.90
CA PRO A 52 17.51 -7.01 -3.24
C PRO A 52 16.77 -5.67 -3.44
N GLN A 53 16.20 -5.09 -2.38
CA GLN A 53 15.32 -3.92 -2.47
C GLN A 53 15.72 -2.82 -1.50
N VAL A 54 15.80 -1.57 -2.00
CA VAL A 54 16.05 -0.37 -1.21
C VAL A 54 14.97 0.66 -1.45
N ARG A 55 14.37 1.19 -0.38
CA ARG A 55 13.35 2.23 -0.43
C ARG A 55 13.89 3.55 0.11
N LEU A 56 13.82 4.63 -0.66
CA LEU A 56 14.46 5.91 -0.33
C LEU A 56 13.49 6.93 0.30
N PHE A 57 12.60 6.48 1.19
CA PHE A 57 11.64 7.35 1.85
C PHE A 57 11.31 6.88 3.26
N LEU A 58 10.82 7.81 4.07
CA LEU A 58 10.19 7.53 5.35
C LEU A 58 9.23 8.67 5.73
N PHE A 59 9.72 9.67 6.46
CA PHE A 59 8.94 10.83 6.92
C PHE A 59 9.39 12.16 6.32
N GLY A 60 10.25 12.13 5.29
CA GLY A 60 10.63 13.29 4.48
C GLY A 60 10.02 13.26 3.08
N GLU A 61 10.31 14.32 2.30
CA GLU A 61 10.00 14.42 0.88
C GLU A 61 11.31 14.18 0.11
N PRO A 62 11.46 13.02 -0.57
CA PRO A 62 12.69 12.68 -1.28
C PRO A 62 13.10 13.70 -2.34
N LEU A 63 12.15 14.36 -3.01
CA LEU A 63 12.46 15.37 -4.04
C LEU A 63 13.16 16.62 -3.49
N LEU A 64 13.22 16.81 -2.17
CA LEU A 64 14.05 17.86 -1.55
C LEU A 64 15.54 17.49 -1.48
N HIS A 65 15.90 16.22 -1.62
CA HIS A 65 17.27 15.79 -1.46
C HIS A 65 18.10 16.12 -2.72
N PRO A 66 19.17 16.95 -2.62
CA PRO A 66 19.93 17.40 -3.79
C PRO A 66 20.58 16.23 -4.55
N ASP A 67 21.02 15.19 -3.83
CA ASP A 67 21.65 14.01 -4.41
C ASP A 67 20.68 12.86 -4.78
N LEU A 68 19.36 13.04 -4.75
CA LEU A 68 18.41 11.92 -4.93
C LEU A 68 18.72 11.06 -6.17
N VAL A 69 18.90 11.69 -7.33
CA VAL A 69 19.17 10.99 -8.60
C VAL A 69 20.53 10.30 -8.57
N THR A 70 21.54 10.95 -7.96
CA THR A 70 22.88 10.37 -7.76
C THR A 70 22.82 9.15 -6.84
N MET A 71 22.04 9.21 -5.75
CA MET A 71 21.81 8.12 -4.82
C MET A 71 21.15 6.91 -5.49
N ILE A 72 20.10 7.15 -6.28
CA ILE A 72 19.41 6.11 -7.07
C ILE A 72 20.40 5.39 -7.99
N ASN A 73 21.12 6.15 -8.82
CA ASN A 73 22.05 5.58 -9.79
C ASN A 73 23.20 4.82 -9.10
N TYR A 74 23.78 5.39 -8.04
CA TYR A 74 24.83 4.73 -7.26
C TYR A 74 24.39 3.39 -6.71
N ALA A 75 23.19 3.32 -6.12
CA ALA A 75 22.68 2.06 -5.55
C ALA A 75 22.42 0.99 -6.62
N LYS A 76 21.92 1.39 -7.80
CA LYS A 76 21.77 0.46 -8.94
C LYS A 76 23.12 -0.01 -9.46
N ASP A 77 24.12 0.86 -9.54
CA ASP A 77 25.49 0.50 -9.95
C ASP A 77 26.18 -0.45 -8.98
N LYS A 78 25.81 -0.42 -7.70
CA LYS A 78 26.26 -1.38 -6.70
C LYS A 78 25.51 -2.71 -6.72
N GLY A 79 24.52 -2.88 -7.59
CA GLY A 79 23.81 -4.15 -7.77
C GLY A 79 22.53 -4.30 -6.95
N ILE A 80 22.02 -3.21 -6.34
CA ILE A 80 20.67 -3.23 -5.77
C ILE A 80 19.67 -3.45 -6.90
N LYS A 81 18.81 -4.47 -6.76
CA LYS A 81 17.95 -4.92 -7.85
C LYS A 81 16.74 -4.02 -8.03
N PHE A 82 16.15 -3.53 -6.95
CA PHE A 82 14.95 -2.70 -6.99
C PHE A 82 15.07 -1.47 -6.09
N ILE A 83 14.77 -0.29 -6.64
CA ILE A 83 14.73 0.98 -5.92
C ILE A 83 13.43 1.72 -6.17
N ASP A 84 12.76 2.11 -5.08
CA ASP A 84 11.57 2.95 -5.10
C ASP A 84 11.63 4.11 -4.10
N PHE A 85 10.79 5.12 -4.34
CA PHE A 85 10.45 6.11 -3.32
C PHE A 85 9.02 6.63 -3.48
N ASN A 86 8.52 7.22 -2.39
CA ASN A 86 7.24 7.91 -2.37
C ASN A 86 7.46 9.42 -2.34
N THR A 87 6.66 10.17 -3.09
CA THR A 87 6.71 11.65 -3.13
C THR A 87 5.31 12.24 -3.10
N ASN A 88 5.20 13.47 -2.60
CA ASN A 88 3.98 14.26 -2.67
C ASN A 88 3.77 14.95 -4.05
N GLY A 89 4.76 14.89 -4.95
CA GLY A 89 4.66 15.41 -6.33
C GLY A 89 4.71 16.93 -6.48
N THR A 90 4.72 17.70 -5.39
CA THR A 90 4.70 19.18 -5.44
C THR A 90 5.95 19.79 -6.07
N LEU A 91 7.10 19.13 -5.92
CA LEU A 91 8.40 19.57 -6.43
C LEU A 91 8.76 18.93 -7.78
N LEU A 92 7.84 18.19 -8.40
CA LEU A 92 8.11 17.45 -9.62
C LEU A 92 8.09 18.37 -10.86
N SER A 93 9.10 19.22 -10.98
CA SER A 93 9.31 20.05 -12.16
C SER A 93 9.67 19.23 -13.39
N ASN A 94 9.54 19.81 -14.59
CA ASN A 94 9.95 19.15 -15.84
C ASN A 94 11.42 18.72 -15.83
N GLU A 95 12.29 19.47 -15.16
CA GLU A 95 13.70 19.12 -15.03
C GLU A 95 13.89 17.89 -14.13
N ILE A 96 13.21 17.86 -12.97
CA ILE A 96 13.27 16.71 -12.05
C ILE A 96 12.65 15.48 -12.70
N ALA A 97 11.52 15.63 -13.41
CA ALA A 97 10.90 14.55 -14.18
C ALA A 97 11.87 13.95 -15.20
N ARG A 98 12.53 14.78 -16.02
CA ARG A 98 13.57 14.33 -16.97
C ARG A 98 14.70 13.56 -16.28
N LYS A 99 15.21 14.08 -15.16
CA LYS A 99 16.30 13.44 -14.42
C LYS A 99 15.87 12.08 -13.84
N LEU A 100 14.65 11.98 -13.31
CA LEU A 100 14.11 10.73 -12.74
C LEU A 100 13.83 9.68 -13.83
N VAL A 101 13.19 10.06 -14.94
CA VAL A 101 12.97 9.19 -16.10
C VAL A 101 14.29 8.72 -16.72
N SER A 102 15.33 9.56 -16.68
CA SER A 102 16.68 9.22 -17.15
C SER A 102 17.52 8.42 -16.16
N SER A 103 17.07 8.31 -14.91
CA SER A 103 17.76 7.54 -13.87
C SER A 103 17.46 6.05 -13.97
N LYS A 104 18.13 5.27 -13.11
CA LYS A 104 17.90 3.82 -12.97
C LYS A 104 16.80 3.47 -11.95
N LEU A 105 15.92 4.42 -11.62
CA LEU A 105 14.79 4.21 -10.70
C LEU A 105 13.84 3.13 -11.23
N ASP A 106 13.40 2.22 -10.35
CA ASP A 106 12.46 1.16 -10.75
C ASP A 106 11.02 1.60 -10.59
N SER A 107 10.67 2.29 -9.50
CA SER A 107 9.31 2.75 -9.24
C SER A 107 9.25 4.07 -8.48
N ILE A 108 8.20 4.85 -8.75
CA ILE A 108 7.85 6.06 -8.04
C ILE A 108 6.38 5.99 -7.62
N THR A 109 6.09 6.29 -6.35
CA THR A 109 4.72 6.35 -5.85
C THR A 109 4.34 7.78 -5.48
N PHE A 110 3.31 8.33 -6.14
CA PHE A 110 2.75 9.64 -5.79
C PHE A 110 1.70 9.48 -4.69
N SER A 111 2.00 10.02 -3.51
CA SER A 111 1.09 10.04 -2.37
C SER A 111 0.22 11.29 -2.42
N VAL A 112 -0.96 11.16 -3.04
CA VAL A 112 -1.95 12.23 -3.21
C VAL A 112 -3.30 11.73 -2.70
N THR A 113 -3.77 12.28 -1.59
CA THR A 113 -5.06 11.96 -0.97
C THR A 113 -6.04 13.10 -1.22
N GLY A 114 -7.03 12.81 -2.06
CA GLY A 114 -8.08 13.74 -2.49
C GLY A 114 -8.21 13.74 -4.01
N PHE A 115 -9.44 13.83 -4.49
CA PHE A 115 -9.81 14.06 -5.89
C PHE A 115 -10.39 15.47 -6.09
N THR A 116 -10.95 16.06 -5.02
CA THR A 116 -11.34 17.47 -5.00
C THR A 116 -10.29 18.30 -4.26
N GLN A 117 -10.19 19.60 -4.60
CA GLN A 117 -9.33 20.53 -3.86
C GLN A 117 -9.72 20.61 -2.38
N GLU A 118 -11.01 20.47 -2.06
CA GLU A 118 -11.52 20.42 -0.69
C GLU A 118 -10.92 19.23 0.08
N THR A 119 -11.06 18.01 -0.45
CA THR A 119 -10.49 16.82 0.19
C THR A 119 -8.98 16.89 0.25
N TYR A 120 -8.31 17.32 -0.83
CA TYR A 120 -6.86 17.49 -0.81
C TYR A 120 -6.41 18.46 0.29
N ASN A 121 -7.12 19.59 0.47
CA ASN A 121 -6.83 20.54 1.54
C ASN A 121 -7.01 19.94 2.94
N MET A 122 -8.01 19.08 3.15
CA MET A 122 -8.20 18.39 4.44
C MET A 122 -7.00 17.53 4.85
N PHE A 123 -6.30 16.92 3.89
CA PHE A 123 -5.20 15.99 4.18
C PHE A 123 -3.81 16.60 4.01
N GLN A 124 -3.56 17.29 2.90
CA GLN A 124 -2.20 17.67 2.46
C GLN A 124 -2.09 19.16 2.11
N GLY A 125 -3.14 19.76 1.54
CA GLY A 125 -3.08 21.08 0.94
C GLY A 125 -3.23 22.27 1.89
N TYR A 126 -3.71 22.07 3.11
CA TYR A 126 -4.03 23.18 4.03
C TYR A 126 -2.84 24.12 4.27
N LYS A 127 -2.99 25.39 3.83
CA LYS A 127 -1.98 26.46 3.98
C LYS A 127 -0.60 26.13 3.40
N THR A 128 -0.53 25.28 2.38
CA THR A 128 0.74 24.88 1.76
C THR A 128 1.11 25.68 0.51
N GLY A 129 0.13 26.34 -0.12
CA GLY A 129 0.31 27.05 -1.39
C GLY A 129 0.29 26.15 -2.62
N PHE A 130 0.22 24.81 -2.46
CA PHE A 130 0.11 23.86 -3.56
C PHE A 130 -1.35 23.48 -3.80
N SER A 131 -1.81 23.60 -5.04
CA SER A 131 -3.13 23.11 -5.45
C SER A 131 -3.07 21.66 -5.94
N LEU A 132 -4.21 20.96 -5.87
CA LEU A 132 -4.34 19.62 -6.41
C LEU A 132 -4.05 19.63 -7.92
N GLY A 133 -4.65 20.56 -8.67
CA GLY A 133 -4.47 20.64 -10.13
C GLY A 133 -3.02 20.83 -10.57
N GLU A 134 -2.20 21.57 -9.82
CA GLU A 134 -0.77 21.70 -10.10
C GLU A 134 -0.03 20.37 -9.91
N ILE A 135 -0.34 19.63 -8.85
CA ILE A 135 0.27 18.33 -8.58
C ILE A 135 -0.14 17.31 -9.65
N GLU A 136 -1.41 17.29 -10.02
CA GLU A 136 -1.90 16.42 -11.09
C GLU A 136 -1.21 16.74 -12.41
N LYS A 137 -1.07 18.02 -12.75
CA LYS A 137 -0.33 18.47 -13.93
C LYS A 137 1.15 18.06 -13.89
N ASN A 138 1.80 18.12 -12.73
CA ASN A 138 3.17 17.66 -12.59
C ASN A 138 3.28 16.15 -12.88
N ILE A 139 2.36 15.34 -12.35
CA ILE A 139 2.32 13.89 -12.57
C ILE A 139 2.03 13.56 -14.04
N GLU A 140 1.09 14.27 -14.67
CA GLU A 140 0.79 14.15 -16.10
C GLU A 140 2.03 14.50 -16.96
N ASN A 141 2.74 15.58 -16.65
CA ASN A 141 3.99 15.95 -17.33
C ASN A 141 5.07 14.87 -17.16
N PHE A 142 5.15 14.23 -15.99
CA PHE A 142 6.06 13.13 -15.76
C PHE A 142 5.72 11.91 -16.62
N ILE A 143 4.43 11.56 -16.73
CA ILE A 143 3.95 10.49 -17.62
C ILE A 143 4.32 10.79 -19.07
N LEU A 144 4.06 12.02 -19.51
CA LEU A 144 4.41 12.47 -20.87
C LEU A 144 5.92 12.37 -21.11
N GLU A 145 6.75 12.83 -20.18
CA GLU A 145 8.21 12.73 -20.30
C GLU A 145 8.69 11.27 -20.41
N ARG A 146 8.13 10.38 -19.58
CA ARG A 146 8.44 8.94 -19.63
C ARG A 146 8.06 8.33 -20.99
N ASN A 147 6.85 8.63 -21.45
CA ASN A 147 6.32 8.09 -22.72
C ASN A 147 7.08 8.65 -23.93
N ASN A 148 7.45 9.95 -23.92
CA ASN A 148 8.24 10.57 -24.99
C ASN A 148 9.64 9.96 -25.13
N GLN A 149 10.20 9.44 -24.03
CA GLN A 149 11.46 8.71 -24.05
C GLN A 149 11.30 7.20 -24.36
N ASN A 150 10.08 6.73 -24.67
CA ASN A 150 9.75 5.32 -24.88
C ASN A 150 10.24 4.41 -23.75
N LYS A 151 10.04 4.83 -22.50
CA LYS A 151 10.45 4.07 -21.32
C LYS A 151 9.28 3.46 -20.57
N ASP A 152 9.47 2.23 -20.10
CA ASP A 152 8.55 1.56 -19.18
C ASP A 152 8.88 1.85 -17.70
N LYS A 153 10.03 2.48 -17.45
CA LYS A 153 10.52 2.82 -16.11
C LYS A 153 10.80 4.32 -15.95
N PRO A 154 10.66 4.85 -14.72
CA PRO A 154 10.15 4.14 -13.52
C PRO A 154 8.65 3.82 -13.62
N GLU A 155 8.25 2.71 -12.99
CA GLU A 155 6.83 2.36 -12.83
C GLU A 155 6.16 3.41 -11.96
N LEU A 156 5.08 4.00 -12.47
CA LEU A 156 4.32 5.03 -11.77
C LEU A 156 3.21 4.38 -10.95
N ASN A 157 3.15 4.72 -9.67
CA ASN A 157 2.11 4.28 -8.77
C ASN A 157 1.44 5.47 -8.09
N MET A 158 0.18 5.31 -7.72
CA MET A 158 -0.58 6.28 -6.93
C MET A 158 -0.91 5.70 -5.56
N GLN A 159 -0.88 6.53 -4.52
CA GLN A 159 -1.29 6.15 -3.18
C GLN A 159 -2.27 7.16 -2.60
N PHE A 160 -3.37 6.63 -2.08
CA PHE A 160 -4.49 7.36 -1.50
C PHE A 160 -4.80 6.83 -0.10
N ILE A 161 -5.05 7.73 0.85
CA ILE A 161 -5.48 7.37 2.22
C ILE A 161 -7.01 7.46 2.33
N VAL A 162 -7.63 6.32 2.63
CA VAL A 162 -9.08 6.18 2.80
C VAL A 162 -9.47 6.45 4.26
N THR A 163 -10.29 7.48 4.44
CA THR A 163 -11.02 7.81 5.67
C THR A 163 -12.51 7.98 5.34
N LYS A 164 -13.33 8.35 6.34
CA LYS A 164 -14.72 8.72 6.11
C LYS A 164 -14.86 9.95 5.20
N ASP A 165 -13.92 10.89 5.31
CA ASP A 165 -13.94 12.17 4.60
C ASP A 165 -13.40 12.05 3.16
N SER A 166 -12.57 11.03 2.90
CA SER A 166 -11.95 10.82 1.58
C SER A 166 -12.57 9.66 0.77
N ILE A 167 -13.46 8.84 1.35
CA ILE A 167 -14.04 7.67 0.66
C ILE A 167 -14.78 8.04 -0.63
N ARG A 168 -15.44 9.21 -0.67
CA ARG A 168 -16.18 9.70 -1.84
C ARG A 168 -15.28 9.98 -3.05
N ASP A 169 -14.00 10.22 -2.81
CA ASP A 169 -13.02 10.55 -3.84
C ASP A 169 -12.34 9.30 -4.44
N VAL A 170 -12.55 8.11 -3.85
CA VAL A 170 -11.86 6.86 -4.26
C VAL A 170 -12.18 6.47 -5.70
N LEU A 171 -13.45 6.48 -6.08
CA LEU A 171 -13.90 6.12 -7.44
C LEU A 171 -13.35 7.09 -8.48
N PRO A 172 -13.60 8.42 -8.40
CA PRO A 172 -13.11 9.32 -9.44
C PRO A 172 -11.57 9.42 -9.47
N TYR A 173 -10.89 9.25 -8.32
CA TYR A 173 -9.43 9.12 -8.29
C TYR A 173 -8.96 7.88 -9.05
N TYR A 174 -9.64 6.75 -8.90
CA TYR A 174 -9.33 5.53 -9.64
C TYR A 174 -9.62 5.67 -11.14
N GLU A 175 -10.73 6.32 -11.52
CA GLU A 175 -11.06 6.58 -12.92
C GLU A 175 -9.97 7.41 -13.60
N LYS A 176 -9.48 8.45 -12.93
CA LYS A 176 -8.40 9.29 -13.44
C LYS A 176 -7.09 8.53 -13.57
N TRP A 177 -6.66 7.86 -12.50
CA TRP A 177 -5.30 7.33 -12.42
C TRP A 177 -5.16 5.86 -12.79
N GLY A 178 -6.24 5.08 -12.73
CA GLY A 178 -6.21 3.61 -12.85
C GLY A 178 -5.79 3.09 -14.21
N LEU A 179 -5.91 3.90 -15.28
CA LEU A 179 -5.41 3.57 -16.63
C LEU A 179 -4.00 4.13 -16.90
N GLN A 180 -3.54 5.08 -16.08
CA GLN A 180 -2.28 5.80 -16.30
C GLN A 180 -1.15 5.32 -15.40
N ALA A 181 -1.50 4.81 -14.21
CA ALA A 181 -0.59 4.24 -13.22
C ALA A 181 -0.49 2.71 -13.37
N GLY A 182 0.67 2.14 -13.04
CA GLY A 182 0.85 0.69 -12.91
C GLY A 182 -0.01 0.13 -11.77
N SER A 183 -0.04 0.83 -10.63
CA SER A 183 -0.92 0.50 -9.50
C SER A 183 -1.51 1.74 -8.83
N VAL A 184 -2.70 1.58 -8.27
CA VAL A 184 -3.35 2.56 -7.38
C VAL A 184 -3.61 1.90 -6.02
N TYR A 185 -2.94 2.39 -4.98
CA TYR A 185 -3.00 1.85 -3.63
C TYR A 185 -3.95 2.66 -2.74
N PHE A 186 -5.00 2.00 -2.25
CA PHE A 186 -5.88 2.53 -1.23
C PHE A 186 -5.49 2.01 0.15
N THR A 187 -5.05 2.90 1.04
CA THR A 187 -4.54 2.56 2.38
C THR A 187 -5.40 3.17 3.47
N LYS A 188 -5.55 2.52 4.62
CA LYS A 188 -6.24 3.13 5.78
C LYS A 188 -5.30 4.10 6.49
N LEU A 189 -5.88 5.09 7.15
CA LEU A 189 -5.13 5.98 8.03
C LEU A 189 -4.41 5.17 9.13
N ASN A 190 -3.09 5.33 9.22
CA ASN A 190 -2.30 4.84 10.34
C ASN A 190 -2.51 5.76 11.53
N THR A 191 -2.79 5.22 12.72
CA THR A 191 -3.04 6.05 13.90
C THR A 191 -1.79 6.40 14.68
N TYR A 192 -0.61 5.86 14.32
CA TYR A 192 0.69 6.14 14.95
C TYR A 192 0.62 6.14 16.49
N LYS A 193 0.16 5.02 17.07
CA LYS A 193 -0.17 4.84 18.50
C LYS A 193 -1.51 5.46 18.93
N GLY A 194 -2.56 5.31 18.13
CA GLY A 194 -3.88 5.83 18.51
C GLY A 194 -3.98 7.36 18.55
N LYS A 195 -2.94 8.09 18.08
CA LYS A 195 -2.96 9.56 17.95
C LYS A 195 -4.11 10.05 17.07
N PHE A 196 -4.53 9.22 16.12
CA PHE A 196 -5.70 9.48 15.27
C PHE A 196 -6.92 8.61 15.61
N GLY A 197 -7.09 8.24 16.89
CA GLY A 197 -8.40 7.89 17.45
C GLY A 197 -9.06 6.62 16.90
N ARG A 198 -8.41 5.45 17.03
CA ARG A 198 -9.10 4.17 16.84
C ARG A 198 -8.90 3.24 18.03
N GLN A 199 -10.01 2.84 18.66
CA GLN A 199 -10.01 1.65 19.52
C GLN A 199 -9.97 0.41 18.65
N ILE A 200 -9.02 -0.47 18.91
CA ILE A 200 -8.81 -1.66 18.10
C ILE A 200 -9.26 -2.86 18.90
N LYS A 201 -10.30 -3.51 18.42
CA LYS A 201 -10.85 -4.74 18.99
C LYS A 201 -10.41 -5.91 18.10
N GLY A 202 -9.80 -6.94 18.68
CA GLY A 202 -9.42 -8.15 17.97
C GLY A 202 -8.11 -8.76 18.45
N LYS A 203 -7.79 -9.95 17.94
CA LYS A 203 -6.51 -10.62 18.21
C LYS A 203 -5.43 -9.96 17.36
N ARG A 204 -4.36 -9.51 18.00
CA ARG A 204 -3.21 -8.95 17.30
C ARG A 204 -2.42 -10.05 16.57
N LEU A 205 -2.03 -9.77 15.34
CA LEU A 205 -1.13 -10.62 14.55
C LEU A 205 0.33 -10.31 14.82
N VAL A 206 1.18 -11.32 14.61
CA VAL A 206 2.63 -11.16 14.61
C VAL A 206 3.03 -10.30 13.41
N CYS A 207 3.86 -9.28 13.65
CA CYS A 207 4.44 -8.47 12.60
C CYS A 207 5.50 -9.25 11.82
N PRO A 208 5.32 -9.47 10.51
CA PRO A 208 6.34 -10.15 9.71
C PRO A 208 7.54 -9.25 9.41
N GLU A 209 7.39 -7.92 9.50
CA GLU A 209 8.42 -6.96 9.05
C GLU A 209 9.75 -7.14 9.79
N ILE A 210 9.71 -7.53 11.07
CA ILE A 210 10.93 -7.77 11.87
C ILE A 210 11.78 -8.95 11.35
N ALA A 211 11.20 -9.82 10.54
CA ALA A 211 11.88 -10.98 9.98
C ALA A 211 12.60 -10.67 8.67
N TYR A 212 12.20 -9.63 7.93
CA TYR A 212 12.72 -9.36 6.58
C TYR A 212 13.13 -7.91 6.31
N LYS A 213 12.92 -6.97 7.24
CA LYS A 213 13.09 -5.53 7.01
C LYS A 213 14.01 -4.86 8.03
N LEU A 214 14.83 -3.92 7.57
CA LEU A 214 15.46 -2.88 8.38
C LEU A 214 15.13 -1.50 7.84
N VAL A 215 15.25 -0.49 8.70
CA VAL A 215 15.07 0.92 8.38
C VAL A 215 16.28 1.69 8.92
N VAL A 216 16.97 2.43 8.06
CA VAL A 216 18.04 3.35 8.44
C VAL A 216 17.47 4.76 8.42
N LEU A 217 17.47 5.42 9.57
CA LEU A 217 17.03 6.80 9.75
C LEU A 217 18.10 7.79 9.26
N ALA A 218 17.72 9.05 9.05
CA ALA A 218 18.62 10.07 8.47
C ALA A 218 19.90 10.34 9.28
N ASP A 219 19.87 10.11 10.59
CA ASP A 219 21.03 10.18 11.53
C ASP A 219 21.87 8.90 11.56
N GLY A 220 21.46 7.87 10.82
CA GLY A 220 22.09 6.57 10.81
C GLY A 220 21.56 5.60 11.86
N ASP A 221 20.59 5.97 12.70
CA ASP A 221 19.95 5.00 13.59
C ASP A 221 19.24 3.92 12.79
N VAL A 222 19.43 2.66 13.18
CA VAL A 222 18.83 1.52 12.50
C VAL A 222 17.70 0.97 13.35
N THR A 223 16.46 1.04 12.86
CA THR A 223 15.25 0.53 13.49
C THR A 223 14.60 -0.59 12.65
N VAL A 224 13.58 -1.23 13.21
CA VAL A 224 12.93 -2.43 12.65
C VAL A 224 11.54 -2.17 12.07
N CYS A 225 11.08 -0.91 12.09
CA CYS A 225 9.71 -0.55 11.71
C CYS A 225 9.68 0.75 10.92
N CYS A 226 9.00 0.77 9.78
CA CYS A 226 8.86 1.99 8.97
C CYS A 226 7.94 3.04 9.60
N GLN A 227 7.17 2.67 10.63
CA GLN A 227 6.35 3.61 11.42
C GLN A 227 7.13 4.29 12.55
N ASP A 228 8.40 3.91 12.77
CA ASP A 228 9.23 4.41 13.87
C ASP A 228 9.95 5.73 13.56
N TYR A 229 9.18 6.79 13.37
CA TYR A 229 9.73 8.12 13.04
C TYR A 229 10.69 8.68 14.09
N ASN A 230 10.69 8.19 15.33
CA ASN A 230 11.55 8.66 16.42
C ASN A 230 12.64 7.65 16.84
N GLY A 231 12.81 6.54 16.13
CA GLY A 231 13.83 5.53 16.46
C GLY A 231 13.62 4.83 17.82
N ALA A 232 12.40 4.77 18.33
CA ALA A 232 12.09 4.14 19.63
C ALA A 232 12.41 2.62 19.67
N LEU A 233 12.50 1.97 18.51
CA LEU A 233 12.93 0.59 18.34
C LEU A 233 14.33 0.49 17.71
N ALA A 234 15.15 1.55 17.75
CA ALA A 234 16.50 1.50 17.20
C ALA A 234 17.32 0.38 17.85
N VAL A 235 17.95 -0.47 17.04
CA VAL A 235 18.79 -1.60 17.45
C VAL A 235 20.28 -1.25 17.46
N GLY A 236 20.67 -0.13 16.86
CA GLY A 236 22.02 0.40 16.84
C GLY A 236 22.13 1.55 15.84
N ASN A 237 23.35 1.97 15.52
CA ASN A 237 23.62 3.06 14.58
C ASN A 237 24.64 2.61 13.52
N ILE A 238 24.35 2.86 12.25
CA ILE A 238 25.16 2.40 11.11
C ILE A 238 26.50 3.15 11.01
N ASN A 239 26.70 4.27 11.72
CA ASN A 239 28.01 4.93 11.76
C ASN A 239 29.03 4.11 12.54
N THR A 240 28.60 3.41 13.59
CA THR A 240 29.48 2.67 14.52
C THR A 240 29.37 1.15 14.39
N SER A 241 28.37 0.64 13.67
CA SER A 241 28.13 -0.79 13.45
C SER A 241 27.99 -1.11 11.97
N SER A 242 28.23 -2.36 11.56
CA SER A 242 27.91 -2.83 10.22
C SER A 242 26.46 -3.29 10.11
N LEU A 243 25.86 -3.20 8.93
CA LEU A 243 24.53 -3.71 8.61
C LEU A 243 24.45 -5.23 8.87
N TYR A 244 25.55 -5.94 8.62
CA TYR A 244 25.67 -7.36 8.92
C TYR A 244 25.52 -7.66 10.40
N ASP A 245 26.28 -6.97 11.26
CA ASP A 245 26.26 -7.21 12.71
C ASP A 245 24.91 -6.77 13.30
N LEU A 246 24.35 -5.66 12.82
CA LEU A 246 23.02 -5.20 13.22
C LEU A 246 21.91 -6.21 12.87
N TRP A 247 22.05 -6.96 11.77
CA TRP A 247 21.05 -7.95 11.35
C TRP A 247 21.26 -9.35 11.95
N ASN A 248 22.50 -9.84 11.98
CA ASN A 248 22.85 -11.23 12.29
C ASN A 248 23.44 -11.43 13.69
N ARG A 249 23.96 -10.37 14.35
CA ARG A 249 24.68 -10.47 15.63
C ARG A 249 24.18 -9.48 16.68
N ASN A 250 22.97 -8.97 16.53
CA ASN A 250 22.42 -7.95 17.41
C ASN A 250 21.47 -8.57 18.45
N PRO A 251 21.88 -8.63 19.74
CA PRO A 251 21.06 -9.26 20.79
C PRO A 251 19.72 -8.53 21.02
N LYS A 252 19.65 -7.22 20.76
CA LYS A 252 18.41 -6.45 20.89
C LYS A 252 17.41 -6.82 19.79
N LEU A 253 17.87 -6.98 18.55
CA LEU A 253 17.05 -7.47 17.44
C LEU A 253 16.59 -8.91 17.68
N ASP A 254 17.46 -9.78 18.20
CA ASP A 254 17.11 -11.16 18.53
C ASP A 254 16.05 -11.26 19.63
N GLU A 255 16.14 -10.40 20.66
CA GLU A 255 15.10 -10.30 21.68
C GLU A 255 13.79 -9.79 21.09
N PHE A 256 13.82 -8.78 20.22
CA PHE A 256 12.61 -8.31 19.55
C PHE A 256 11.95 -9.43 18.71
N ARG A 257 12.73 -10.20 17.96
CA ARG A 257 12.22 -11.35 17.17
C ARG A 257 11.67 -12.45 18.09
N LYS A 258 12.30 -12.72 19.23
CA LYS A 258 11.83 -13.67 20.24
C LYS A 258 10.51 -13.23 20.86
N LEU A 259 10.37 -11.96 21.23
CA LEU A 259 9.14 -11.37 21.73
C LEU A 259 8.00 -11.48 20.71
N HIS A 260 8.28 -11.22 19.42
CA HIS A 260 7.31 -11.41 18.33
C HIS A 260 6.86 -12.87 18.18
N ARG A 261 7.78 -13.85 18.26
CA ARG A 261 7.45 -15.29 18.23
C ARG A 261 6.55 -15.70 19.40
N LYS A 262 6.80 -15.12 20.58
CA LYS A 262 6.00 -15.35 21.80
C LYS A 262 4.69 -14.54 21.84
N GLN A 263 4.45 -13.67 20.85
CA GLN A 263 3.34 -12.70 20.84
C GLN A 263 3.33 -11.77 22.08
N ASP A 264 4.49 -11.57 22.71
CA ASP A 264 4.64 -10.63 23.82
C ASP A 264 5.15 -9.28 23.29
N PHE A 265 4.21 -8.38 23.03
CA PHE A 265 4.53 -7.04 22.52
C PHE A 265 4.57 -5.97 23.62
N SER A 266 4.25 -6.35 24.86
CA SER A 266 4.06 -5.42 25.98
C SER A 266 5.34 -4.66 26.32
N GLN A 267 6.49 -5.30 26.08
CA GLN A 267 7.82 -4.79 26.37
C GLN A 267 8.38 -3.86 25.27
N LEU A 268 7.65 -3.66 24.17
CA LEU A 268 8.13 -2.93 22.99
C LEU A 268 7.39 -1.58 22.83
N PRO A 269 8.07 -0.42 22.98
CA PRO A 269 7.46 0.92 23.06
C PRO A 269 6.59 1.38 21.87
N LEU A 270 6.74 0.76 20.69
CA LEU A 270 5.85 0.98 19.54
C LEU A 270 4.92 -0.19 19.31
N CYS A 271 5.41 -1.41 19.50
CA CYS A 271 4.62 -2.57 19.17
C CYS A 271 3.43 -2.63 20.12
N ARG A 272 3.58 -2.42 21.44
CA ARG A 272 2.47 -2.50 22.41
C ARG A 272 1.17 -1.83 21.94
N ASP A 273 1.30 -0.64 21.36
CA ASP A 273 0.18 0.22 20.95
C ASP A 273 -0.02 0.27 19.41
N CYS A 274 0.61 -0.64 18.66
CA CYS A 274 0.59 -0.67 17.19
C CYS A 274 -0.75 -1.15 16.64
N ASP A 275 -1.31 -0.38 15.71
CA ASP A 275 -2.65 -0.56 15.14
C ASP A 275 -2.73 -1.23 13.77
N VAL A 276 -1.56 -1.48 13.17
CA VAL A 276 -1.44 -1.94 11.78
C VAL A 276 -1.86 -3.40 11.62
N LEU A 277 -1.66 -4.24 12.65
CA LEU A 277 -1.71 -5.70 12.55
C LEU A 277 -2.67 -6.33 13.55
N PHE A 278 -3.96 -6.04 13.38
CA PHE A 278 -5.02 -6.75 14.10
C PHE A 278 -5.83 -7.60 13.12
N MET A 279 -6.04 -8.87 13.48
CA MET A 279 -7.23 -9.58 12.99
C MET A 279 -8.43 -8.95 13.69
N HIS A 280 -9.05 -8.00 13.00
CA HIS A 280 -10.50 -8.01 12.95
C HIS A 280 -10.87 -9.33 12.24
N GLY A 281 -11.97 -10.00 12.59
CA GLY A 281 -12.33 -11.33 12.05
C GLY A 281 -12.45 -11.48 10.52
N ASN A 282 -12.01 -10.48 9.75
CA ASN A 282 -12.36 -10.18 8.38
C ASN A 282 -11.11 -9.70 7.60
N GLY A 283 -10.08 -10.56 7.56
CA GLY A 283 -8.78 -10.30 6.91
C GLY A 283 -8.79 -10.38 5.38
N LEU A 284 -9.93 -10.67 4.75
CA LEU A 284 -10.06 -10.72 3.29
C LEU A 284 -10.50 -9.36 2.67
N SER A 285 -11.01 -8.43 3.47
CA SER A 285 -11.65 -7.19 3.03
C SER A 285 -10.82 -6.27 2.11
N ARG A 286 -9.49 -6.15 2.24
CA ARG A 286 -8.75 -5.10 1.50
C ARG A 286 -8.52 -5.42 0.03
N GLU A 287 -8.10 -6.65 -0.29
CA GLU A 287 -7.85 -7.06 -1.68
C GLU A 287 -9.17 -7.40 -2.38
N VAL A 288 -10.13 -7.99 -1.64
CA VAL A 288 -11.43 -8.36 -2.18
C VAL A 288 -12.32 -7.15 -2.40
N LEU A 289 -12.48 -6.23 -1.45
CA LEU A 289 -13.33 -5.06 -1.63
C LEU A 289 -12.76 -4.13 -2.71
N GLY A 290 -11.44 -3.98 -2.78
CA GLY A 290 -10.77 -3.24 -3.86
C GLY A 290 -10.97 -3.88 -5.24
N LYS A 291 -10.93 -5.22 -5.32
CA LYS A 291 -11.31 -5.94 -6.55
C LYS A 291 -12.80 -5.71 -6.83
N VAL A 292 -13.72 -6.09 -5.95
CA VAL A 292 -15.17 -5.93 -6.16
C VAL A 292 -15.58 -4.49 -6.55
N MET A 293 -14.96 -3.45 -5.99
CA MET A 293 -15.20 -2.07 -6.40
C MET A 293 -14.66 -1.73 -7.81
N ARG A 294 -13.43 -2.18 -8.15
CA ARG A 294 -12.86 -2.11 -9.52
C ARG A 294 -13.73 -2.84 -10.55
N LEU A 295 -14.47 -3.83 -10.07
CA LEU A 295 -15.29 -4.74 -10.83
C LEU A 295 -16.68 -4.10 -11.09
N ILE A 296 -17.32 -3.50 -10.08
CA ILE A 296 -18.58 -2.74 -10.23
C ILE A 296 -18.42 -1.53 -11.13
N SER A 297 -17.32 -0.77 -10.99
CA SER A 297 -17.09 0.46 -11.76
C SER A 297 -16.93 0.23 -13.27
N LYS A 298 -16.50 -0.96 -13.70
CA LYS A 298 -16.44 -1.32 -15.13
C LYS A 298 -17.81 -1.57 -15.74
N VAL A 299 -18.78 -2.03 -14.96
CA VAL A 299 -20.13 -2.35 -15.44
C VAL A 299 -21.05 -1.13 -15.40
N GLU A 300 -20.88 -0.22 -14.43
CA GLU A 300 -21.63 1.04 -14.36
C GLU A 300 -21.38 1.97 -15.58
N MET A 301 -20.28 1.80 -16.31
CA MET A 301 -20.01 2.51 -17.58
C MET A 301 -20.95 2.13 -18.74
N ARG A 302 -21.93 1.24 -18.53
CA ARG A 302 -22.94 0.82 -19.54
C ARG A 302 -24.37 1.33 -19.26
N ASP A 303 -24.54 2.36 -18.42
CA ASP A 303 -25.83 2.98 -18.06
C ASP A 303 -26.89 2.00 -17.44
N GLN A 304 -26.46 0.84 -16.97
CA GLN A 304 -27.31 -0.13 -16.27
C GLN A 304 -26.69 -0.52 -14.93
N LYS A 305 -27.51 -0.58 -13.87
CA LYS A 305 -27.08 -1.05 -12.54
C LYS A 305 -26.73 -2.54 -12.61
N PRO A 306 -25.50 -2.96 -12.28
CA PRO A 306 -25.09 -4.36 -12.41
C PRO A 306 -25.85 -5.28 -11.45
N SER A 307 -26.25 -6.46 -11.95
CA SER A 307 -26.77 -7.57 -11.15
C SER A 307 -25.65 -8.59 -10.93
N ILE A 308 -25.24 -8.79 -9.67
CA ILE A 308 -24.05 -9.57 -9.31
C ILE A 308 -24.45 -10.83 -8.55
N VAL A 309 -23.84 -11.96 -8.88
CA VAL A 309 -23.96 -13.21 -8.12
C VAL A 309 -22.62 -13.54 -7.45
N LEU A 310 -22.66 -13.79 -6.13
CA LEU A 310 -21.47 -14.17 -5.36
C LEU A 310 -21.41 -15.68 -5.21
N PHE A 311 -20.29 -16.32 -5.52
CA PHE A 311 -20.09 -17.76 -5.35
C PHE A 311 -19.21 -18.08 -4.14
N GLY A 312 -19.80 -18.78 -3.17
CA GLY A 312 -19.19 -19.17 -1.90
C GLY A 312 -19.80 -18.44 -0.71
N ALA A 313 -20.61 -19.10 0.10
CA ALA A 313 -21.18 -18.54 1.32
C ALA A 313 -20.18 -18.61 2.48
N ASN A 314 -19.35 -17.57 2.60
CA ASN A 314 -18.26 -17.48 3.56
C ASN A 314 -18.15 -16.03 4.10
N ASN A 315 -17.17 -15.79 4.99
CA ASN A 315 -16.95 -14.47 5.61
C ASN A 315 -16.70 -13.36 4.57
N VAL A 316 -16.19 -13.70 3.38
CA VAL A 316 -15.95 -12.76 2.28
C VAL A 316 -17.26 -12.27 1.70
N SER A 317 -18.19 -13.20 1.44
CA SER A 317 -19.55 -12.86 1.00
C SER A 317 -20.27 -12.03 2.05
N GLN A 318 -20.13 -12.36 3.34
CA GLN A 318 -20.69 -11.56 4.43
C GLN A 318 -20.12 -10.13 4.42
N GLU A 319 -18.80 -9.95 4.29
CA GLU A 319 -18.17 -8.63 4.23
C GLU A 319 -18.62 -7.80 3.02
N ILE A 320 -18.81 -8.44 1.86
CA ILE A 320 -19.33 -7.76 0.65
C ILE A 320 -20.77 -7.29 0.90
N LEU A 321 -21.59 -8.12 1.57
CA LEU A 321 -22.98 -7.82 1.87
C LEU A 321 -23.16 -6.81 3.00
N ASP A 322 -22.21 -6.72 3.93
CA ASP A 322 -22.18 -5.70 4.98
C ASP A 322 -21.88 -4.30 4.42
N ASN A 323 -21.46 -4.18 3.15
CA ASN A 323 -21.25 -2.91 2.48
C ASN A 323 -22.55 -2.43 1.78
N PRO A 324 -23.20 -1.36 2.26
CA PRO A 324 -24.46 -0.87 1.70
C PRO A 324 -24.34 -0.40 0.23
N GLY A 325 -23.15 0.02 -0.18
CA GLY A 325 -22.88 0.44 -1.56
C GLY A 325 -22.73 -0.72 -2.54
N ILE A 326 -22.60 -1.96 -2.04
CA ILE A 326 -22.41 -3.16 -2.88
C ILE A 326 -23.58 -4.12 -2.74
N SER A 327 -24.13 -4.29 -1.53
CA SER A 327 -25.19 -5.26 -1.23
C SER A 327 -26.47 -5.08 -2.06
N ASN A 328 -26.73 -3.84 -2.52
CA ASN A 328 -27.84 -3.51 -3.40
C ASN A 328 -27.68 -4.11 -4.81
N TYR A 329 -26.45 -4.37 -5.26
CA TYR A 329 -26.14 -5.00 -6.55
C TYR A 329 -26.07 -6.52 -6.46
N ILE A 330 -25.95 -7.09 -5.25
CA ILE A 330 -25.90 -8.54 -5.06
C ILE A 330 -27.31 -9.12 -5.18
N ARG A 331 -27.52 -9.98 -6.17
CA ARG A 331 -28.79 -10.68 -6.39
C ARG A 331 -28.97 -11.83 -5.40
N CYS A 332 -27.96 -12.67 -5.26
CA CYS A 332 -27.92 -13.76 -4.30
C CYS A 332 -26.47 -14.24 -4.05
N VAL A 333 -26.31 -15.06 -3.01
CA VAL A 333 -25.09 -15.82 -2.77
C VAL A 333 -25.37 -17.26 -3.22
N VAL A 334 -24.49 -17.86 -4.00
CA VAL A 334 -24.64 -19.23 -4.50
C VAL A 334 -23.64 -20.15 -3.80
N ASP A 335 -24.15 -21.21 -3.17
CA ASP A 335 -23.32 -22.24 -2.53
C ASP A 335 -24.09 -23.57 -2.46
N ASN A 336 -23.54 -24.62 -3.05
CA ASN A 336 -24.15 -25.96 -3.09
C ASN A 336 -24.35 -26.57 -1.69
N ASN A 337 -23.48 -26.27 -0.74
CA ASN A 337 -23.48 -26.92 0.57
C ASN A 337 -24.29 -26.15 1.62
N LYS A 338 -24.68 -24.91 1.29
CA LYS A 338 -25.34 -23.97 2.21
C LYS A 338 -26.64 -23.42 1.63
N PHE A 339 -27.18 -24.05 0.58
CA PHE A 339 -28.44 -23.66 -0.01
C PHE A 339 -29.58 -23.70 1.03
N GLY A 340 -30.37 -22.63 1.08
CA GLY A 340 -31.45 -22.43 2.06
C GLY A 340 -31.03 -21.68 3.33
N GLU A 341 -29.73 -21.39 3.50
CA GLU A 341 -29.25 -20.46 4.54
C GLU A 341 -29.47 -18.99 4.11
N VAL A 342 -29.32 -18.07 5.07
CA VAL A 342 -29.30 -16.62 4.81
C VAL A 342 -27.94 -16.07 5.23
N LEU A 343 -27.31 -15.30 4.35
CA LEU A 343 -26.03 -14.63 4.60
C LEU A 343 -26.18 -13.14 4.31
N GLY A 344 -25.80 -12.26 5.25
CA GLY A 344 -25.87 -10.81 5.06
C GLY A 344 -27.23 -10.27 4.57
N GLY A 345 -28.34 -10.91 4.95
CA GLY A 345 -29.69 -10.54 4.51
C GLY A 345 -30.05 -10.95 3.07
N LYS A 346 -29.25 -11.82 2.44
CA LYS A 346 -29.52 -12.44 1.13
C LYS A 346 -29.64 -13.95 1.28
N ASP A 347 -30.55 -14.54 0.54
CA ASP A 347 -30.68 -16.00 0.48
C ASP A 347 -29.47 -16.63 -0.19
N VAL A 348 -29.05 -17.78 0.36
CA VAL A 348 -28.07 -18.65 -0.28
C VAL A 348 -28.81 -19.58 -1.24
N CYS A 349 -28.62 -19.36 -2.53
CA CYS A 349 -29.31 -20.05 -3.62
C CYS A 349 -28.52 -21.26 -4.16
N HIS A 350 -29.27 -22.19 -4.75
CA HIS A 350 -28.70 -23.34 -5.45
C HIS A 350 -28.19 -22.89 -6.83
N PRO A 351 -27.06 -23.42 -7.36
CA PRO A 351 -26.49 -22.96 -8.63
C PRO A 351 -27.41 -23.05 -9.85
N SER A 352 -28.41 -23.92 -9.81
CA SER A 352 -29.44 -24.01 -10.88
C SER A 352 -30.16 -22.68 -11.11
N ILE A 353 -30.23 -21.81 -10.09
CA ILE A 353 -30.83 -20.47 -10.15
C ILE A 353 -30.23 -19.61 -11.28
N LEU A 354 -28.97 -19.85 -11.66
CA LEU A 354 -28.28 -19.09 -12.70
C LEU A 354 -28.94 -19.21 -14.08
N ASN A 355 -29.70 -20.28 -14.33
CA ASN A 355 -30.45 -20.43 -15.57
C ASN A 355 -31.79 -19.66 -15.55
N GLU A 356 -32.22 -19.19 -14.38
CA GLU A 356 -33.54 -18.60 -14.13
C GLU A 356 -33.46 -17.08 -13.85
N ILE A 357 -32.29 -16.58 -13.44
CA ILE A 357 -32.09 -15.17 -13.08
C ILE A 357 -31.20 -14.44 -14.07
N ASN A 358 -31.48 -13.15 -14.29
CA ASN A 358 -30.58 -12.29 -15.03
C ASN A 358 -29.50 -11.70 -14.10
N PHE A 359 -28.25 -11.87 -14.51
CA PHE A 359 -27.07 -11.33 -13.85
C PHE A 359 -26.07 -10.88 -14.91
N ASP A 360 -25.18 -9.97 -14.56
CA ASP A 360 -24.16 -9.42 -15.44
C ASP A 360 -22.77 -9.94 -15.06
N LEU A 361 -22.57 -10.22 -13.78
CA LEU A 361 -21.28 -10.59 -13.21
C LEU A 361 -21.39 -11.74 -12.21
N VAL A 362 -20.50 -12.72 -12.34
CA VAL A 362 -20.23 -13.75 -11.34
C VAL A 362 -18.93 -13.45 -10.61
N VAL A 363 -18.97 -13.39 -9.29
CA VAL A 363 -17.77 -13.23 -8.45
C VAL A 363 -17.51 -14.51 -7.66
N ILE A 364 -16.43 -15.21 -7.98
CA ILE A 364 -16.01 -16.45 -7.32
C ILE A 364 -15.05 -16.10 -6.18
N ASN A 365 -15.48 -16.31 -4.94
CA ASN A 365 -14.73 -15.92 -3.74
C ASN A 365 -14.34 -17.09 -2.83
N SER A 366 -14.50 -18.33 -3.31
CA SER A 366 -14.14 -19.54 -2.60
C SER A 366 -12.85 -20.15 -3.13
N VAL A 367 -11.77 -20.15 -2.34
CA VAL A 367 -10.48 -20.79 -2.70
C VAL A 367 -10.66 -22.32 -2.84
N LYS A 368 -11.44 -22.93 -1.95
CA LYS A 368 -11.62 -24.39 -1.87
C LYS A 368 -12.31 -24.99 -3.11
N TYR A 369 -13.17 -24.22 -3.77
CA TYR A 369 -14.02 -24.70 -4.87
C TYR A 369 -13.88 -23.85 -6.15
N ALA A 370 -12.90 -22.95 -6.23
CA ALA A 370 -12.78 -21.96 -7.31
C ALA A 370 -12.80 -22.60 -8.71
N ARG A 371 -12.04 -23.69 -8.90
CA ARG A 371 -11.92 -24.39 -10.19
C ARG A 371 -13.22 -25.08 -10.59
N GLU A 372 -13.87 -25.76 -9.65
CA GLU A 372 -15.15 -26.43 -9.89
C GLU A 372 -16.24 -25.42 -10.23
N ILE A 373 -16.30 -24.32 -9.48
CA ILE A 373 -17.24 -23.23 -9.72
C ILE A 373 -16.98 -22.59 -11.09
N TYR A 374 -15.73 -22.29 -11.43
CA TYR A 374 -15.39 -21.70 -12.73
C TYR A 374 -15.83 -22.59 -13.90
N GLU A 375 -15.60 -23.90 -13.81
CA GLU A 375 -16.09 -24.86 -14.83
C GLU A 375 -17.63 -24.87 -14.94
N GLN A 376 -18.35 -24.68 -13.83
CA GLN A 376 -19.81 -24.58 -13.84
C GLN A 376 -20.31 -23.30 -14.52
N VAL A 377 -19.59 -22.18 -14.39
CA VAL A 377 -20.08 -20.88 -14.86
C VAL A 377 -19.47 -20.42 -16.18
N LYS A 378 -18.33 -20.95 -16.63
CA LYS A 378 -17.60 -20.47 -17.83
C LYS A 378 -18.45 -20.39 -19.10
N HIS A 379 -19.42 -21.27 -19.26
CA HIS A 379 -20.33 -21.27 -20.41
C HIS A 379 -21.26 -20.03 -20.47
N PHE A 380 -21.34 -19.24 -19.39
CA PHE A 380 -22.03 -17.95 -19.39
C PHE A 380 -21.19 -16.83 -20.02
N GLU A 381 -19.87 -17.01 -20.20
CA GLU A 381 -19.03 -16.06 -20.96
C GLU A 381 -19.53 -15.97 -22.42
N ASP A 382 -19.91 -17.11 -23.00
CA ASP A 382 -20.52 -17.20 -24.35
C ASP A 382 -21.87 -16.47 -24.43
N LYS A 383 -22.53 -16.25 -23.29
CA LYS A 383 -23.79 -15.49 -23.14
C LYS A 383 -23.54 -14.02 -22.76
N GLY A 384 -22.29 -13.55 -22.86
CA GLY A 384 -21.88 -12.18 -22.59
C GLY A 384 -21.83 -11.82 -21.11
N LYS A 385 -21.76 -12.81 -20.21
CA LYS A 385 -21.64 -12.58 -18.75
C LYS A 385 -20.18 -12.56 -18.34
N GLU A 386 -19.83 -11.69 -17.40
CA GLU A 386 -18.46 -11.61 -16.89
C GLU A 386 -18.26 -12.55 -15.69
N ILE A 387 -17.09 -13.19 -15.61
CA ILE A 387 -16.77 -14.15 -14.54
C ILE A 387 -15.43 -13.81 -13.92
N TRP A 388 -15.46 -13.44 -12.64
CA TRP A 388 -14.28 -12.93 -11.94
C TRP A 388 -13.94 -13.74 -10.70
N MET A 389 -12.71 -14.24 -10.66
CA MET A 389 -12.15 -14.97 -9.53
C MET A 389 -11.37 -14.03 -8.61
N ILE A 390 -11.83 -13.88 -7.36
CA ILE A 390 -11.18 -13.03 -6.35
C ILE A 390 -10.46 -13.81 -5.25
N ALA A 391 -10.66 -15.12 -5.20
CA ALA A 391 -9.91 -16.06 -4.36
C ALA A 391 -8.51 -16.31 -4.94
N LYS A 392 -7.43 -15.97 -4.19
CA LYS A 392 -6.06 -16.37 -4.56
C LYS A 392 -5.89 -17.89 -4.39
N GLN A 393 -5.24 -18.54 -5.36
CA GLN A 393 -4.63 -19.86 -5.15
C GLN A 393 -3.56 -19.80 -4.07
#